data_AF-A0A7J4VUK7-F1
#
_entry.id   AF-A0A7J4VUK7-F1
#
_cell.length_a   1.000
_cell.length_b   1.000
_cell.length_c   1.000
_cell.angle_alpha   90.00
_cell.angle_beta   90.00
_cell.angle_gamma   90.00
#
_symmetry.space_group_name_H-M   'P 1'
#
loop_
_entity.id
_entity.type
_entity.pdbx_description
1 polymer ?
#
loop_
_entity_poly.entity_id
_entity_poly.type
_entity_poly.pdbx_seq_one_letter_code
_entity_poly.pdbx_strand_id
1 'polypeptide(L)'
;MGEAWSIYRRETTGCRPKFAKDRRKLFARCLRTAWAWAKHRIAESLKTLEQRAAERVQELSLELMRIDARPWKMHVIADRATILSEIANLSRS
;
A
#
# COMPACT_ATOMS: atom_id res chain seq x y z
N MET A 1 -12.09 -0.66 -17.32
CA MET A 1 -12.72 0.69 -17.35
C MET A 1 -13.48 1.05 -16.07
N GLY A 2 -14.21 0.12 -15.42
CA GLY A 2 -15.04 0.44 -14.24
C GLY A 2 -14.31 1.09 -13.07
N GLU A 3 -13.04 0.73 -12.84
CA GLU A 3 -12.24 1.27 -11.74
C GLU A 3 -11.85 2.73 -11.94
N ALA A 4 -11.50 3.14 -13.16
CA ALA A 4 -11.25 4.55 -13.48
C ALA A 4 -12.51 5.39 -13.25
N TRP A 5 -13.70 4.86 -13.55
CA TRP A 5 -14.98 5.50 -13.24
C TRP A 5 -15.29 5.54 -11.74
N SER A 6 -14.91 4.51 -10.99
CA SER A 6 -15.04 4.51 -9.53
C SER A 6 -14.17 5.61 -8.90
N ILE A 7 -12.89 5.69 -9.29
CA ILE A 7 -11.97 6.74 -8.87
C ILE A 7 -12.52 8.12 -9.24
N TYR A 8 -12.92 8.30 -10.50
CA TYR A 8 -13.46 9.57 -10.97
C TYR A 8 -14.70 10.00 -10.19
N ARG A 9 -15.64 9.08 -9.91
CA ARG A 9 -16.82 9.37 -9.09
C ARG A 9 -16.44 9.76 -7.67
N ARG A 10 -15.53 9.02 -7.03
CA ARG A 10 -15.02 9.34 -5.69
C ARG A 10 -14.39 10.74 -5.64
N GLU A 11 -13.51 11.06 -6.59
CA GLU A 11 -12.84 12.36 -6.65
C GLU A 11 -13.80 13.53 -6.97
N THR A 12 -14.90 13.25 -7.67
CA THR A 12 -15.92 14.26 -8.02
C THR A 12 -17.10 14.31 -7.06
N THR A 13 -17.09 13.49 -6.00
CA THR A 13 -18.09 13.53 -4.93
C THR A 13 -17.85 14.79 -4.09
N GLY A 14 -18.46 15.91 -4.50
CA GLY A 14 -18.40 17.20 -3.79
C GLY A 14 -17.80 18.35 -4.60
N CYS A 15 -16.93 18.07 -5.58
CA CYS A 15 -16.26 19.10 -6.39
C CYS A 15 -16.06 18.64 -7.84
N ARG A 16 -17.14 18.60 -8.63
CA ARG A 16 -17.05 18.26 -10.05
C ARG A 16 -16.58 19.47 -10.89
N PRO A 17 -15.55 19.33 -11.74
CA PRO A 17 -15.14 20.42 -12.63
C PRO A 17 -16.26 20.88 -13.57
N LYS A 18 -16.49 22.20 -13.62
CA LYS A 18 -17.55 22.84 -14.41
C LYS A 18 -17.31 22.69 -15.92
N PHE A 19 -16.06 22.79 -16.37
CA PHE A 19 -15.71 22.73 -17.79
C PHE A 19 -15.42 21.31 -18.28
N ALA A 20 -15.82 21.03 -19.52
CA ALA A 20 -15.63 19.71 -20.13
C ALA A 20 -14.15 19.33 -20.34
N LYS A 21 -13.28 20.32 -20.58
CA LYS A 21 -11.83 20.11 -20.72
C LYS A 21 -11.23 19.56 -19.42
N ASP A 22 -11.59 20.13 -18.28
CA ASP A 22 -11.07 19.73 -16.98
C ASP A 22 -11.58 18.35 -16.56
N ARG A 23 -12.84 18.04 -16.86
CA ARG A 23 -13.38 16.68 -16.65
C ARG A 23 -12.63 15.63 -17.44
N ARG A 24 -12.30 15.91 -18.70
CA ARG A 24 -11.49 15.00 -19.55
C ARG A 24 -10.08 14.83 -18.97
N LYS A 25 -9.43 15.92 -18.54
CA LYS A 25 -8.11 15.88 -17.91
C LYS A 25 -8.12 15.05 -16.62
N LEU A 26 -9.13 15.24 -15.78
CA LEU A 26 -9.31 14.48 -14.55
C LEU A 26 -9.54 13.00 -14.86
N PHE A 27 -10.45 12.68 -15.77
CA PHE A 27 -10.71 11.30 -16.15
C PHE A 27 -9.47 10.60 -16.75
N ALA A 28 -8.68 11.30 -17.57
CA ALA A 28 -7.41 10.80 -18.07
C ALA A 28 -6.40 10.51 -16.93
N ARG A 29 -6.42 11.28 -15.84
CA ARG A 29 -5.65 10.96 -14.62
C ARG A 29 -6.18 9.69 -13.97
N CYS A 30 -7.49 9.58 -13.76
CA CYS A 30 -8.10 8.39 -13.16
C CYS A 30 -7.80 7.12 -13.96
N LEU A 31 -7.79 7.20 -15.30
CA LEU A 31 -7.38 6.11 -16.18
C LEU A 31 -5.93 5.67 -15.94
N ARG A 32 -5.01 6.63 -15.87
CA ARG A 32 -3.58 6.33 -15.59
C ARG A 32 -3.41 5.68 -14.23
N THR A 33 -4.11 6.16 -13.20
CA THR A 33 -4.08 5.56 -11.86
C THR A 33 -4.64 4.15 -11.87
N ALA A 34 -5.81 3.93 -12.48
CA ALA A 34 -6.42 2.61 -12.58
C ALA A 34 -5.51 1.61 -13.32
N TRP A 35 -4.82 2.08 -14.37
CA TRP A 35 -3.84 1.27 -15.09
C TRP A 35 -2.62 0.92 -14.24
N ALA A 36 -2.09 1.87 -13.47
CA ALA A 36 -1.00 1.61 -12.52
C ALA A 36 -1.39 0.57 -11.47
N TRP A 37 -2.61 0.67 -10.90
CA TRP A 37 -3.12 -0.31 -9.94
C TRP A 37 -3.37 -1.68 -10.57
N ALA A 38 -3.82 -1.74 -11.82
CA ALA A 38 -3.96 -3.00 -12.55
C ALA A 38 -2.60 -3.68 -12.76
N LYS A 39 -1.61 -2.91 -13.23
CA LYS A 39 -0.22 -3.40 -13.36
C LYS A 39 0.35 -3.89 -12.03
N HIS A 40 0.14 -3.13 -10.96
CA HIS A 40 0.57 -3.50 -9.62
C HIS A 40 -0.07 -4.83 -9.20
N ARG A 41 -1.39 -5.00 -9.35
CA ARG A 41 -2.07 -6.28 -9.03
C ARG A 41 -1.55 -7.45 -9.85
N ILE A 42 -1.24 -7.26 -11.13
CA ILE A 42 -0.62 -8.31 -11.95
C ILE A 42 0.76 -8.66 -11.37
N ALA A 43 1.59 -7.66 -11.06
CA ALA A 43 2.89 -7.89 -10.46
C ALA A 43 2.79 -8.64 -9.11
N GLU A 44 1.88 -8.21 -8.22
CA GLU A 44 1.59 -8.91 -6.94
C GLU A 44 1.18 -10.38 -7.15
N SER A 45 0.35 -10.64 -8.16
CA SER A 45 -0.12 -11.99 -8.47
C SER A 45 1.00 -12.91 -8.93
N LEU A 46 2.04 -12.35 -9.55
CA LEU A 46 3.20 -13.07 -10.05
C LEU A 46 4.29 -13.27 -8.99
N LYS A 47 4.19 -12.62 -7.83
CA LYS A 47 5.19 -12.78 -6.76
C LYS A 47 5.22 -14.21 -6.25
N THR A 48 6.42 -14.74 -6.12
CA THR A 48 6.65 -16.02 -5.44
C THR A 48 6.42 -15.89 -3.94
N LEU A 49 6.25 -17.01 -3.24
CA LEU A 49 6.13 -17.01 -1.78
C LEU A 49 7.37 -16.42 -1.12
N GLU A 50 8.56 -16.71 -1.65
CA GLU A 50 9.83 -16.14 -1.17
C GLU A 50 9.88 -14.62 -1.34
N GLN A 51 9.43 -14.09 -2.49
CA GLN A 51 9.39 -12.65 -2.72
C GLN A 51 8.41 -11.95 -1.75
N ARG A 52 7.25 -12.57 -1.49
CA ARG A 52 6.29 -12.05 -0.51
C ARG A 52 6.85 -12.11 0.92
N ALA A 53 7.55 -13.19 1.27
CA ALA A 53 8.20 -13.31 2.59
C ALA A 53 9.29 -12.24 2.77
N ALA A 54 10.11 -11.99 1.74
CA ALA A 54 11.14 -10.95 1.76
C ALA A 54 10.55 -9.54 1.95
N GLU A 55 9.48 -9.20 1.21
CA GLU A 55 8.77 -7.93 1.39
C GLU A 55 8.16 -7.79 2.77
N ARG A 56 7.55 -8.86 3.29
CA ARG A 56 7.00 -8.87 4.64
C ARG A 56 8.08 -8.65 5.71
N VAL A 57 9.26 -9.26 5.54
CA VAL A 57 10.41 -9.02 6.42
C VAL A 57 10.87 -7.56 6.36
N GLN A 58 10.88 -6.93 5.18
CA GLN A 58 11.20 -5.51 5.05
C GLN A 58 10.17 -4.62 5.77
N GLU A 59 8.87 -4.90 5.62
CA GLU A 59 7.81 -4.17 6.32
C GLU A 59 7.96 -4.28 7.84
N LEU A 60 8.13 -5.51 8.35
CA LEU A 60 8.33 -5.77 9.77
C LEU A 60 9.59 -5.09 10.31
N SER A 61 10.65 -5.00 9.51
CA SER A 61 11.87 -4.28 9.87
C SER A 61 11.62 -2.77 10.03
N LEU A 62 10.80 -2.17 9.17
CA LEU A 62 10.40 -0.76 9.30
C LEU A 62 9.50 -0.54 10.52
N GLU A 63 8.59 -1.48 10.80
CA GLU A 63 7.76 -1.42 12.01
C GLU A 63 8.60 -1.53 13.28
N LEU A 64 9.60 -2.42 13.30
CA LEU A 64 10.56 -2.53 14.39
C LEU A 64 11.28 -1.20 14.62
N MET A 65 11.78 -0.56 13.56
CA MET A 65 12.41 0.77 13.67
C MET A 65 11.45 1.82 14.24
N ARG A 66 10.16 1.79 13.87
CA ARG A 66 9.16 2.71 14.42
C ARG A 66 8.89 2.45 15.90
N ILE A 67 8.89 1.20 16.33
CA ILE A 67 8.74 0.81 17.75
C ILE A 67 9.95 1.28 18.54
N ASP A 68 11.16 1.03 18.02
CA ASP A 68 12.41 1.44 18.66
C ASP A 68 12.53 2.98 18.75
N ALA A 69 11.91 3.72 17.83
CA ALA A 69 11.84 5.18 17.84
C ALA A 69 10.78 5.77 18.80
N ARG A 70 9.99 4.94 19.51
CA ARG A 70 8.94 5.47 20.41
C ARG A 70 9.54 6.19 21.63
N PRO A 71 8.83 7.20 22.17
CA PRO A 71 9.30 7.92 23.36
C PRO A 71 9.52 7.01 24.57
N TRP A 72 10.46 7.42 25.42
CA TRP A 72 10.75 6.75 26.69
C TRP A 72 9.48 6.59 27.55
N LYS A 73 9.34 5.42 28.19
CA LYS A 73 8.20 4.95 29.01
C LYS A 73 7.01 4.31 28.28
N MET A 74 7.06 4.11 26.96
CA MET A 74 6.12 3.20 26.30
C MET A 74 6.57 1.74 26.47
N HIS A 75 5.65 0.87 26.90
CA HIS A 75 5.90 -0.57 26.92
C HIS A 75 5.92 -1.11 25.48
N VAL A 76 7.13 -1.32 24.95
CA VAL A 76 7.37 -1.77 23.57
C VAL A 76 7.94 -3.18 23.48
N ILE A 77 8.31 -3.78 24.61
CA ILE A 77 9.02 -5.07 24.67
C ILE A 77 8.19 -6.20 24.06
N ALA A 78 6.88 -6.25 24.36
CA ALA A 78 5.98 -7.25 23.82
C ALA A 78 5.83 -7.12 22.30
N ASP A 79 5.50 -5.91 21.82
CA ASP A 79 5.36 -5.63 20.38
C ASP A 79 6.65 -5.97 19.62
N ARG A 80 7.80 -5.59 20.18
CA ARG A 80 9.12 -5.89 19.63
C ARG A 80 9.38 -7.39 19.54
N ALA A 81 9.07 -8.15 20.59
CA ALA A 81 9.24 -9.60 20.61
C ALA A 81 8.34 -10.29 19.59
N THR A 82 7.09 -9.84 19.43
CA THR A 82 6.15 -10.33 18.42
C THR A 82 6.71 -10.13 17.01
N ILE A 83 7.15 -8.92 16.67
CA ILE A 83 7.71 -8.63 15.34
C ILE A 83 8.95 -9.47 15.04
N LEU A 84 9.89 -9.59 16.00
CA LEU A 84 11.09 -10.41 15.83
C LEU A 84 10.76 -11.90 15.62
N SER A 85 9.74 -12.40 16.31
CA SER A 85 9.29 -13.79 16.14
C SER A 85 8.69 -14.04 14.74
N GLU A 86 7.96 -13.07 14.20
CA GLU A 86 7.36 -13.16 12.86
C GLU A 86 8.43 -13.13 11.77
N ILE A 87 9.44 -12.24 11.89
CA ILE A 87 10.60 -12.20 10.97
C ILE A 87 11.34 -13.54 10.97
N ALA A 88 11.59 -14.12 12.16
CA ALA A 88 12.29 -15.39 12.30
C ALA A 88 11.52 -16.58 11.68
N ASN A 89 10.19 -16.52 11.65
CA ASN A 89 9.37 -17.54 11.01
C ASN A 89 9.42 -17.41 9.48
N LEU A 90 9.33 -16.19 8.95
CA LEU A 90 9.38 -15.92 7.51
C LEU A 90 10.76 -16.15 6.87
N SER A 91 11.83 -16.09 7.67
CA SER A 91 13.19 -16.35 7.19
C SER A 91 13.58 -17.84 7.21
N ARG A 92 12.74 -18.70 7.80
CA ARG A 92 12.96 -20.16 7.89
C ARG A 92 12.09 -20.95 6.90
N SER A 93 11.08 -20.33 6.31
CA SER A 93 10.22 -20.88 5.25
C SER A 93 10.83 -20.69 3.89
#